data_AF-A0A661JXQ6-F1
#
_entry.id   AF-A0A661JXQ6-F1
#
_cell.length_a   1.000
_cell.length_b   1.000
_cell.length_c   1.000
_cell.angle_alpha   90.00
_cell.angle_beta   90.00
_cell.angle_gamma   90.00
#
_symmetry.space_group_name_H-M   'P 1'
#
loop_
_entity.id
_entity.type
_entity.pdbx_description
1 polymer ?
#
loop_
_entity_poly.entity_id
_entity_poly.type
_entity_poly.pdbx_seq_one_letter_code
_entity_poly.pdbx_strand_id
1 'polypeptide(L)'
;MCAKAGLDRNVVLLFYQCMSFNMNELLTQLKNIQSRIKEIQARLGDKTVDAEAGGGMVRVTLTGRQELKEIKLDPICVDKRDIPMLEDLILAAVNQGIKKSRELASEELKDLAGGLPIPIDLF
;
A
#
# COMPACT_ATOMS: atom_id res chain seq x y z
N MET A 1 19.81 -7.70 -61.92
CA MET A 1 19.63 -9.07 -61.37
C MET A 1 20.10 -9.05 -59.92
N CYS A 2 19.18 -9.00 -58.94
CA CYS A 2 19.49 -9.27 -57.54
C CYS A 2 18.32 -10.03 -56.90
N ALA A 3 18.68 -10.94 -56.00
CA ALA A 3 17.96 -12.14 -55.59
C ALA A 3 16.63 -11.92 -54.84
N LYS A 4 15.70 -12.84 -55.06
CA LYS A 4 14.52 -13.10 -54.23
C LYS A 4 14.97 -13.57 -52.84
N ALA A 5 14.80 -12.75 -51.82
CA ALA A 5 14.86 -13.20 -50.43
C ALA A 5 13.48 -13.76 -50.04
N GLY A 6 13.33 -15.08 -50.16
CA GLY A 6 12.16 -15.80 -49.66
C GLY A 6 12.20 -15.88 -48.13
N LEU A 7 11.34 -15.11 -47.47
CA LEU A 7 11.06 -15.28 -46.05
C LEU A 7 10.20 -16.55 -45.90
N ASP A 8 10.79 -17.63 -45.41
CA ASP A 8 10.14 -18.93 -45.32
C ASP A 8 8.93 -18.88 -44.37
N ARG A 9 7.80 -19.51 -44.74
CA ARG A 9 6.55 -19.45 -43.94
C ARG A 9 6.74 -19.99 -42.52
N ASN A 10 7.69 -20.92 -42.33
CA ASN A 10 8.07 -21.45 -41.03
C ASN A 10 8.76 -20.43 -40.12
N VAL A 11 9.53 -19.48 -40.68
CA VAL A 11 10.20 -18.42 -39.90
C VAL A 11 9.18 -17.42 -39.35
N VAL A 12 8.15 -17.09 -40.14
CA VAL A 12 7.03 -16.24 -39.70
C VAL A 12 6.19 -16.95 -38.62
N LEU A 13 5.96 -18.26 -38.75
CA LEU A 13 5.24 -19.06 -37.75
C LEU A 13 6.00 -19.15 -36.42
N LEU A 14 7.32 -19.38 -36.46
CA LEU A 14 8.20 -19.40 -35.27
C LEU A 14 8.20 -18.06 -34.53
N PHE A 15 8.14 -16.95 -35.27
CA PHE A 15 8.03 -15.61 -34.69
C PHE A 15 6.69 -15.39 -33.97
N TYR A 16 5.58 -15.87 -34.56
CA TYR A 16 4.23 -15.81 -33.97
C TYR A 16 4.09 -16.69 -32.71
N GLN A 17 4.76 -17.84 -32.68
CA GLN A 17 4.66 -18.81 -31.58
C GLN A 17 5.47 -18.38 -30.34
N CYS A 18 6.60 -17.66 -30.54
CA CYS A 18 7.39 -17.05 -29.47
C CYS A 18 6.67 -15.86 -28.78
N MET A 19 5.89 -15.07 -29.55
CA MET A 19 5.04 -14.02 -28.97
C MET A 19 3.89 -14.57 -28.14
N SER A 20 3.33 -15.74 -28.52
CA SER A 20 2.19 -16.35 -27.82
C SER A 20 2.56 -16.98 -26.47
N PHE A 21 3.78 -17.53 -26.35
CA PHE A 21 4.26 -18.13 -25.11
C PHE A 21 4.51 -17.07 -24.01
N ASN A 22 5.06 -15.92 -24.39
CA ASN A 22 5.31 -14.80 -23.47
C ASN A 22 4.03 -14.08 -23.01
N MET A 23 2.99 -14.02 -23.85
CA MET A 23 1.73 -13.36 -23.48
C MET A 23 0.91 -14.15 -22.45
N ASN A 24 0.89 -15.48 -22.52
CA ASN A 24 0.18 -16.29 -21.53
C ASN A 24 0.82 -16.25 -20.15
N GLU A 25 2.16 -16.26 -20.08
CA GLU A 25 2.88 -16.10 -18.81
C GLU A 25 2.70 -14.69 -18.23
N LEU A 26 2.76 -13.65 -19.07
CA LEU A 26 2.51 -12.26 -18.64
C LEU A 26 1.08 -12.06 -18.12
N LEU A 27 0.06 -12.59 -18.82
CA LEU A 27 -1.33 -12.52 -18.36
C LEU A 27 -1.54 -13.22 -17.02
N THR A 28 -0.84 -14.33 -16.79
CA THR A 28 -0.90 -15.08 -15.52
C THR A 28 -0.23 -14.29 -14.39
N GLN A 29 0.92 -13.67 -14.67
CA GLN A 29 1.61 -12.80 -13.71
C GLN A 29 0.77 -11.57 -13.34
N LEU A 30 0.14 -10.90 -14.32
CA LEU A 30 -0.73 -9.75 -14.09
C LEU A 30 -1.95 -10.09 -13.23
N LYS A 31 -2.59 -11.24 -13.46
CA LYS A 31 -3.71 -11.71 -12.63
C LYS A 31 -3.29 -11.95 -11.18
N ASN A 32 -2.12 -12.56 -10.97
CA ASN A 32 -1.57 -12.80 -9.64
C ASN A 32 -1.19 -11.50 -8.92
N ILE A 33 -0.69 -10.49 -9.64
CA ILE A 33 -0.43 -9.16 -9.09
C ILE A 33 -1.76 -8.50 -8.69
N GLN A 34 -2.79 -8.58 -9.53
CA GLN A 34 -4.10 -7.97 -9.25
C GLN A 34 -4.77 -8.57 -8.00
N SER A 35 -4.68 -9.89 -7.80
CA SER A 35 -5.23 -10.53 -6.59
C SER A 35 -4.45 -10.12 -5.34
N ARG A 36 -3.11 -10.12 -5.41
CA ARG A 36 -2.24 -9.69 -4.30
C ARG A 36 -2.49 -8.25 -3.88
N ILE A 37 -2.69 -7.34 -4.83
CA ILE A 37 -3.02 -5.93 -4.52
C ILE A 37 -4.34 -5.85 -3.72
N LYS A 38 -5.37 -6.59 -4.13
CA LYS A 38 -6.65 -6.61 -3.41
C LYS A 38 -6.51 -7.18 -1.99
N GLU A 39 -5.73 -8.24 -1.83
CA GLU A 39 -5.44 -8.83 -0.52
C GLU A 39 -4.67 -7.86 0.38
N ILE A 40 -3.64 -7.19 -0.15
CA ILE A 40 -2.88 -6.15 0.57
C ILE A 40 -3.84 -5.04 1.01
N GLN A 41 -4.63 -4.50 0.08
CA GLN A 41 -5.59 -3.45 0.39
C GLN A 41 -6.54 -3.88 1.51
N ALA A 42 -7.11 -5.09 1.43
CA ALA A 42 -8.01 -5.61 2.47
C ALA A 42 -7.31 -5.68 3.83
N ARG A 43 -6.12 -6.28 3.90
CA ARG A 43 -5.34 -6.39 5.14
C ARG A 43 -4.97 -5.04 5.75
N LEU A 44 -4.62 -4.05 4.93
CA LEU A 44 -4.34 -2.69 5.41
C LEU A 44 -5.57 -2.00 6.02
N GLY A 45 -6.78 -2.38 5.59
CA GLY A 45 -8.03 -1.87 6.16
C GLY A 45 -8.34 -2.48 7.52
N ASP A 46 -8.01 -3.77 7.72
CA ASP A 46 -8.28 -4.50 8.95
C ASP A 46 -7.22 -4.23 10.03
N LYS A 47 -5.97 -3.96 9.64
CA LYS A 47 -4.89 -3.65 10.58
C LYS A 47 -5.00 -2.22 11.09
N THR A 48 -4.92 -2.08 12.41
CA THR A 48 -4.93 -0.80 13.11
C THR A 48 -3.62 -0.56 13.85
N VAL A 49 -3.25 0.71 13.96
CA VAL A 49 -2.14 1.21 14.78
C VAL A 49 -2.67 2.22 15.78
N ASP A 50 -2.14 2.13 17.00
CA ASP A 50 -2.44 3.11 18.05
C ASP A 50 -1.26 4.08 18.21
N ALA A 51 -1.58 5.36 18.31
CA ALA A 51 -0.64 6.41 18.64
C ALA A 51 -1.16 7.23 19.81
N GLU A 52 -0.24 7.73 20.63
CA GLU A 52 -0.55 8.47 21.84
C GLU A 52 0.28 9.75 21.90
N ALA A 53 -0.30 10.81 22.46
CA ALA A 53 0.39 12.06 22.78
C ALA A 53 0.11 12.47 24.23
N GLY A 54 0.99 13.31 24.78
CA GLY A 54 0.85 13.82 26.14
C GLY A 54 0.89 12.74 27.21
N GLY A 55 1.71 11.69 27.03
CA GLY A 55 1.83 10.60 28.01
C GLY A 55 0.59 9.71 28.13
N GLY A 56 -0.21 9.60 27.07
CA GLY A 56 -1.43 8.78 27.04
C GLY A 56 -2.73 9.57 27.22
N MET A 57 -2.64 10.90 27.41
CA MET A 57 -3.80 11.79 27.52
C MET A 57 -4.65 11.82 26.24
N VAL A 58 -4.02 11.70 25.08
CA VAL A 58 -4.70 11.56 23.79
C VAL A 58 -4.25 10.28 23.13
N ARG A 59 -5.19 9.41 22.77
CA ARG A 59 -4.95 8.20 21.98
C ARG A 59 -5.75 8.29 20.68
N VAL A 60 -5.12 7.96 19.57
CA VAL A 60 -5.75 7.85 18.26
C VAL A 60 -5.48 6.47 17.67
N THR A 61 -6.51 5.91 17.03
CA THR A 61 -6.42 4.63 16.33
C THR A 61 -6.63 4.88 14.85
N LEU A 62 -5.64 4.52 14.03
CA LEU A 62 -5.69 4.63 12.57
C LEU A 62 -5.55 3.24 11.94
N THR A 63 -6.10 3.06 10.74
CA THR A 63 -5.83 1.87 9.92
C THR A 63 -4.54 2.01 9.13
N GLY A 64 -4.05 0.93 8.54
CA GLY A 64 -2.98 0.94 7.53
C GLY A 64 -3.32 1.70 6.24
N ARG A 65 -4.60 2.07 6.04
CA ARG A 65 -5.06 2.94 4.94
C ARG A 65 -5.11 4.42 5.31
N GLN A 66 -4.52 4.80 6.44
CA GLN A 66 -4.59 6.16 6.99
C GLN A 66 -6.02 6.62 7.32
N GLU A 67 -6.96 5.68 7.55
CA GLU A 67 -8.30 6.02 8.04
C GLU A 67 -8.28 6.12 9.56
N LEU A 68 -8.71 7.25 10.10
CA LEU A 68 -8.91 7.44 11.54
C LEU A 68 -10.18 6.71 12.00
N LYS A 69 -10.05 5.78 12.94
CA LYS A 69 -11.17 4.98 13.48
C LYS A 69 -11.67 5.50 14.81
N GLU A 70 -10.75 5.90 15.69
CA GLU A 70 -11.11 6.29 17.05
C GLU A 70 -10.16 7.38 17.58
N ILE A 71 -10.71 8.30 18.38
CA ILE A 71 -9.96 9.23 19.23
C ILE A 71 -10.48 9.06 20.66
N LYS A 72 -9.58 8.79 21.61
CA LYS A 72 -9.85 8.81 23.04
C LYS A 72 -9.09 9.95 23.69
N LEU A 73 -9.80 10.70 24.52
CA LEU A 73 -9.25 11.80 25.29
C LEU A 73 -9.44 11.48 26.77
N ASP A 74 -8.39 11.66 27.55
CA ASP A 74 -8.47 11.60 29.00
C ASP A 74 -9.18 12.86 29.53
N PRO A 75 -10.16 12.75 30.45
CA PRO A 75 -10.81 13.92 31.04
C PRO A 75 -9.84 14.95 31.62
N ILE A 76 -8.65 14.54 32.04
CA ILE A 76 -7.60 15.41 32.59
C ILE A 76 -7.13 16.45 31.56
N CYS A 77 -7.11 16.12 30.26
CA CYS A 77 -6.68 17.06 29.22
C CYS A 77 -7.83 17.90 28.64
N VAL A 78 -9.08 17.69 29.07
CA VAL A 78 -10.27 18.39 28.56
C VAL A 78 -10.66 19.54 29.50
N ASP A 79 -9.81 20.56 29.59
CA ASP A 79 -10.12 21.82 30.29
C ASP A 79 -10.53 22.91 29.28
N LYS A 80 -11.70 23.52 29.47
CA LYS A 80 -12.21 24.62 28.64
C LYS A 80 -11.34 25.88 28.69
N ARG A 81 -10.47 26.00 29.69
CA ARG A 81 -9.56 27.12 29.85
C ARG A 81 -8.27 26.96 29.05
N ASP A 82 -7.98 25.75 28.58
CA ASP A 82 -6.74 25.43 27.85
C ASP A 82 -7.01 24.57 26.60
N ILE A 83 -7.90 25.09 25.74
CA ILE A 83 -8.18 24.51 24.42
C ILE A 83 -6.92 24.43 23.54
N PRO A 84 -6.03 25.45 23.50
CA PRO A 84 -4.83 25.40 22.66
C PRO A 84 -3.93 24.19 22.97
N MET A 85 -3.74 23.85 24.25
CA MET A 85 -2.98 22.65 24.62
C MET A 85 -3.64 21.37 24.11
N LEU A 86 -4.97 21.25 24.19
CA LEU A 86 -5.70 20.08 23.70
C LEU A 86 -5.55 19.92 22.18
N GLU A 87 -5.63 21.02 21.44
CA GLU A 87 -5.44 21.04 19.98
C GLU A 87 -4.04 20.56 19.59
N ASP A 88 -3.00 21.03 20.28
CA ASP A 88 -1.61 20.61 20.06
C ASP A 88 -1.40 19.11 20.33
N LEU A 89 -1.99 18.59 21.42
CA LEU A 89 -1.91 17.17 21.75
C LEU A 89 -2.61 16.29 20.69
N ILE A 90 -3.78 16.70 20.22
CA ILE A 90 -4.49 15.99 19.14
C ILE A 90 -3.67 16.00 17.85
N LEU A 91 -3.13 17.16 17.47
CA LEU A 91 -2.30 17.30 16.29
C LEU A 91 -1.06 16.38 16.36
N ALA A 92 -0.40 16.35 17.51
CA ALA A 92 0.75 15.47 17.73
C ALA A 92 0.36 13.99 17.62
N ALA A 93 -0.73 13.57 18.29
CA ALA A 93 -1.20 12.18 18.26
C ALA A 93 -1.57 11.72 16.85
N VAL A 94 -2.32 12.54 16.11
CA VAL A 94 -2.75 12.23 14.74
C VAL A 94 -1.56 12.12 13.80
N ASN A 95 -0.62 13.07 13.84
CA ASN A 95 0.58 13.02 13.00
C ASN A 95 1.44 11.78 13.30
N GLN A 96 1.58 11.41 14.58
CA GLN A 96 2.27 10.19 14.97
C GLN A 96 1.52 8.93 14.51
N GLY A 97 0.19 8.94 14.57
CA GLY A 97 -0.66 7.88 14.03
C GLY A 97 -0.50 7.69 12.53
N ILE A 98 -0.49 8.77 11.75
CA ILE A 98 -0.25 8.75 10.30
C ILE A 98 1.14 8.16 10.00
N LYS A 99 2.16 8.54 10.77
CA LYS A 99 3.52 8.00 10.61
C LYS A 99 3.55 6.49 10.83
N LYS A 100 2.96 6.01 11.94
CA LYS A 100 2.87 4.56 12.23
C LYS A 100 2.04 3.81 11.20
N SER A 101 0.96 4.42 10.69
CA SER A 101 0.11 3.82 9.65
C SER A 101 0.91 3.61 8.36
N ARG A 102 1.73 4.59 7.95
CA ARG A 102 2.65 4.46 6.80
C ARG A 102 3.71 3.39 7.00
N GLU A 103 4.26 3.30 8.20
CA GLU A 103 5.24 2.25 8.55
C GLU A 103 4.60 0.86 8.45
N LEU A 104 3.40 0.67 9.00
CA LEU A 104 2.63 -0.57 8.88
C LEU A 104 2.33 -0.88 7.40
N ALA A 105 1.92 0.11 6.62
CA ALA A 105 1.66 -0.10 5.20
C ALA A 105 2.92 -0.55 4.43
N SER A 106 4.07 0.06 4.74
CA SER A 106 5.35 -0.31 4.13
C SER A 106 5.80 -1.71 4.52
N GLU A 107 5.64 -2.09 5.79
CA GLU A 107 5.97 -3.42 6.29
C GLU A 107 5.09 -4.49 5.62
N GLU A 108 3.78 -4.25 5.54
CA GLU A 108 2.83 -5.14 4.90
C GLU A 108 3.07 -5.36 3.41
N LEU A 109 3.43 -4.27 2.73
CA LEU A 109 3.83 -4.32 1.34
C LEU A 109 5.12 -5.14 1.16
N LYS A 110 6.12 -4.97 2.02
CA LYS A 110 7.38 -5.74 1.96
C LYS A 110 7.15 -7.23 2.17
N ASP A 111 6.35 -7.59 3.17
CA ASP A 111 6.07 -8.98 3.52
C ASP A 111 5.32 -9.71 2.39
N LEU A 112 4.31 -9.07 1.80
CA LEU A 112 3.49 -9.68 0.75
C LEU A 112 4.08 -9.57 -0.66
N ALA A 113 4.86 -8.52 -0.93
CA ALA A 113 5.56 -8.38 -2.21
C ALA A 113 6.71 -9.40 -2.34
N GLY A 114 7.20 -10.00 -1.24
CA GLY A 114 8.18 -11.09 -1.32
C GLY A 114 9.46 -10.72 -2.08
N GLY A 115 9.86 -9.44 -2.04
CA GLY A 115 11.01 -8.91 -2.78
C GLY A 115 10.71 -8.40 -4.19
N LEU A 116 9.45 -8.39 -4.64
CA LEU A 116 9.06 -7.67 -5.86
C LEU A 116 9.12 -6.15 -5.61
N PRO A 117 9.81 -5.37 -6.46
CA PRO A 117 9.80 -3.91 -6.38
C PRO A 117 8.44 -3.39 -6.87
N ILE A 118 7.43 -3.46 -6.00
CA ILE A 118 6.14 -2.81 -6.25
C ILE A 118 6.34 -1.31 -5.95
N PRO A 119 6.06 -0.40 -6.90
CA PRO A 119 6.09 1.02 -6.62
C PRO A 119 5.02 1.32 -5.57
N ILE A 120 5.48 1.73 -4.38
CA ILE A 120 4.63 2.04 -3.21
C ILE A 120 3.79 3.30 -3.46
N ASP A 121 4.15 4.07 -4.49
CA ASP A 121 3.53 5.34 -4.89
C ASP A 121 2.14 5.20 -5.54
N LEU A 122 1.51 4.02 -5.45
CA LEU A 122 0.18 3.72 -6.00
C LEU A 122 -0.96 3.77 -4.97
N PHE A 123 -0.69 4.18 -3.71
CA PHE A 123 -1.68 4.27 -2.62
C PHE A 123 -1.64 5.60 -1.89
#